data_AF-M4NCX9-F1
#
_entry.id   AF-M4NCX9-F1
#
_cell.length_a   1.000
_cell.length_b   1.000
_cell.length_c   1.000
_cell.angle_alpha   90.00
_cell.angle_beta   90.00
_cell.angle_gamma   90.00
#
_symmetry.space_group_name_H-M   'P 1'
#
loop_
_entity.id
_entity.type
_entity.pdbx_description
1 polymer ?
#
loop_
_entity_poly.entity_id
_entity_poly.type
_entity_poly.pdbx_seq_one_letter_code
_entity_poly.pdbx_strand_id
1 'polypeptide(L)'
;MEVVGSVSLVVLGAILGFVATKLSSWQESRSRRNLLIGMFKYELRRVKNEFPTYDESLVFHRDTLRFASIEKLIEGNCLSYKREGKLIQELLFFRIAVARYNDFVSVSNYTQNCGSMSNEAHREVFNIIADYHLLVREIKARITLLLPNEIPEVGGL
;
A
#
# COMPACT_ATOMS: atom_id res chain seq x y z
N MET A 1 20.73 -4.80 -59.13
CA MET A 1 19.37 -4.74 -58.55
C MET A 1 19.40 -5.35 -57.13
N GLU A 2 20.07 -4.70 -56.16
CA GLU A 2 20.27 -5.27 -54.80
C GLU A 2 19.53 -4.49 -53.69
N VAL A 3 18.88 -3.38 -54.01
CA VAL A 3 18.33 -2.43 -53.03
C VAL A 3 17.07 -2.95 -52.31
N VAL A 4 16.38 -3.93 -52.89
CA VAL A 4 15.11 -4.46 -52.36
C VAL A 4 15.31 -5.38 -51.14
N GLY A 5 16.46 -6.07 -51.06
CA GLY A 5 16.78 -6.96 -49.93
C GLY A 5 17.11 -6.21 -48.63
N SER A 6 17.81 -5.07 -48.75
CA SER A 6 18.23 -4.24 -47.60
C SER A 6 17.07 -3.52 -46.93
N VAL A 7 16.10 -3.00 -47.69
CA VAL A 7 14.92 -2.30 -47.11
C VAL A 7 14.06 -3.26 -46.31
N SER A 8 13.93 -4.51 -46.78
CA SER A 8 13.14 -5.55 -46.12
C SER A 8 13.74 -5.95 -44.77
N LEU A 9 15.08 -6.05 -44.69
CA LEU A 9 15.81 -6.32 -43.44
C LEU A 9 15.70 -5.18 -42.43
N VAL A 10 15.77 -3.91 -42.89
CA VAL A 10 15.61 -2.73 -42.02
C VAL A 10 14.21 -2.66 -41.43
N VAL A 11 13.16 -2.92 -42.23
CA VAL A 11 11.78 -2.94 -41.75
C VAL A 11 11.55 -4.11 -40.76
N LEU A 12 12.09 -5.30 -41.05
CA LEU A 12 11.99 -6.44 -40.15
C LEU A 12 12.68 -6.16 -38.80
N GLY A 13 13.90 -5.58 -38.85
CA GLY A 13 14.64 -5.16 -37.66
C GLY A 13 13.90 -4.10 -36.84
N ALA A 14 13.25 -3.13 -37.50
CA ALA A 14 12.46 -2.11 -36.82
C ALA A 14 11.21 -2.69 -36.13
N ILE A 15 10.50 -3.62 -36.77
CA ILE A 15 9.36 -4.32 -36.17
C ILE A 15 9.82 -5.14 -34.96
N LEU A 16 10.90 -5.91 -35.10
CA LEU A 16 11.44 -6.72 -34.00
C LEU A 16 11.90 -5.83 -32.82
N GLY A 17 12.59 -4.73 -33.10
CA GLY A 17 13.00 -3.76 -32.08
C GLY A 17 11.82 -3.10 -31.36
N PHE A 18 10.77 -2.74 -32.10
CA PHE A 18 9.54 -2.20 -31.52
C PHE A 18 8.84 -3.22 -30.62
N VAL A 19 8.66 -4.46 -31.09
CA VAL A 19 8.05 -5.55 -30.31
C VAL A 19 8.87 -5.85 -29.06
N ALA A 20 10.19 -5.95 -29.17
CA ALA A 20 11.08 -6.18 -28.03
C ALA A 20 10.97 -5.06 -26.98
N THR A 21 10.92 -3.80 -27.41
CA THR A 21 10.74 -2.64 -26.52
C THR A 21 9.39 -2.69 -25.80
N LYS A 22 8.32 -3.05 -26.51
CA LYS A 22 6.99 -3.21 -25.90
C LYS A 22 6.94 -4.36 -24.90
N LEU A 23 7.57 -5.49 -25.21
CA LEU A 23 7.66 -6.64 -24.30
C LEU A 23 8.45 -6.30 -23.04
N SER A 24 9.60 -5.65 -23.18
CA SER A 24 10.44 -5.22 -22.06
C SER A 24 9.70 -4.25 -21.13
N SER A 25 9.07 -3.22 -21.70
CA SER A 25 8.25 -2.27 -20.92
C SER A 25 7.08 -2.95 -20.19
N TRP A 26 6.45 -3.94 -20.82
CA TRP A 26 5.38 -4.71 -20.20
C TRP A 26 5.89 -5.58 -19.03
N GLN A 27 7.02 -6.25 -19.19
CA GLN A 27 7.66 -7.05 -18.13
C GLN A 27 8.10 -6.17 -16.96
N GLU A 28 8.68 -5.01 -17.23
CA GLU A 28 9.09 -4.05 -16.19
C GLU A 28 7.87 -3.54 -15.40
N SER A 29 6.80 -3.16 -16.09
CA SER A 29 5.55 -2.74 -15.46
C SER A 29 4.95 -3.82 -14.56
N ARG A 30 4.91 -5.07 -15.04
CA ARG A 30 4.43 -6.22 -14.26
C ARG A 30 5.30 -6.49 -13.04
N SER A 31 6.62 -6.46 -13.20
CA SER A 31 7.58 -6.71 -12.12
C SER A 31 7.49 -5.62 -11.05
N ARG A 32 7.40 -4.35 -11.45
CA ARG A 32 7.22 -3.21 -10.55
C ARG A 32 5.91 -3.32 -9.77
N ARG A 33 4.81 -3.69 -10.44
CA ARG A 33 3.51 -3.94 -9.79
C ARG A 33 3.61 -5.03 -8.74
N ASN A 34 4.19 -6.18 -9.09
CA ASN A 34 4.35 -7.31 -8.17
C ASN A 34 5.20 -6.94 -6.96
N LEU A 35 6.31 -6.21 -7.17
CA LEU A 35 7.19 -5.75 -6.10
C LEU A 35 6.44 -4.80 -5.15
N LEU A 36 5.73 -3.80 -5.68
CA LEU A 36 4.99 -2.84 -4.85
C LEU A 36 3.84 -3.52 -4.08
N ILE A 37 3.11 -4.44 -4.71
CA ILE A 37 2.08 -5.22 -4.04
C ILE A 37 2.70 -6.11 -2.95
N GLY A 38 3.84 -6.74 -3.21
CA GLY A 38 4.58 -7.54 -2.24
C GLY A 38 5.02 -6.71 -1.03
N MET A 39 5.62 -5.54 -1.27
CA MET A 39 5.98 -4.58 -0.22
C MET A 39 4.75 -4.15 0.59
N PHE A 40 3.65 -3.82 -0.08
CA PHE A 40 2.44 -3.40 0.59
C PHE A 40 1.82 -4.51 1.45
N LYS A 41 1.77 -5.75 0.95
CA LYS A 41 1.36 -6.91 1.75
C LYS A 41 2.24 -7.09 2.98
N TYR A 42 3.55 -6.91 2.84
CA TYR A 42 4.48 -6.98 3.97
C TYR A 42 4.19 -5.87 5.01
N GLU A 43 3.99 -4.63 4.57
CA GLU A 43 3.63 -3.51 5.45
C GLU A 43 2.26 -3.75 6.13
N LEU A 44 1.25 -4.27 5.41
CA LEU A 44 -0.08 -4.57 5.96
C LEU A 44 -0.04 -5.61 7.08
N ARG A 45 0.88 -6.58 7.02
CA ARG A 45 1.04 -7.58 8.08
C ARG A 45 1.49 -6.97 9.41
N ARG A 46 2.15 -5.81 9.38
CA ARG A 46 2.61 -5.11 10.61
C ARG A 46 1.47 -4.49 11.40
N VAL A 47 0.33 -4.25 10.78
CA VAL A 47 -0.89 -3.81 11.48
C VAL A 47 -1.41 -4.99 12.29
N LYS A 48 -1.25 -4.94 13.60
CA LYS A 48 -1.78 -5.95 14.53
C LYS A 48 -3.31 -6.05 14.39
N ASN A 49 -3.85 -7.26 14.56
CA ASN A 49 -5.30 -7.49 14.47
C ASN A 49 -6.02 -7.17 15.79
N GLU A 50 -5.28 -7.22 16.89
CA GLU A 50 -5.77 -7.01 18.24
C GLU A 50 -5.30 -5.65 18.75
N PHE A 51 -6.25 -4.91 19.33
CA PHE A 51 -5.96 -3.72 20.10
C PHE A 51 -5.88 -4.13 21.59
N PRO A 52 -4.83 -3.74 22.32
CA PRO A 52 -4.70 -4.03 23.74
C PRO A 52 -5.90 -3.56 24.55
N THR A 53 -6.16 -4.21 25.68
CA THR A 53 -7.19 -3.81 26.64
C THR A 53 -6.80 -2.54 27.39
N TYR A 54 -7.80 -1.76 27.80
CA TYR A 54 -7.58 -0.55 28.61
C TYR A 54 -7.03 -0.92 29.99
N ASP A 55 -5.99 -0.22 30.40
CA ASP A 55 -5.45 -0.25 31.77
C ASP A 55 -5.21 1.20 32.21
N GLU A 56 -5.82 1.57 33.32
CA GLU A 56 -5.77 2.92 33.89
C GLU A 56 -4.40 3.25 34.50
N SER A 57 -3.63 2.22 34.88
CA SER A 57 -2.32 2.37 35.50
C SER A 57 -1.16 2.52 34.51
N LEU A 58 -1.43 2.33 33.21
CA LEU A 58 -0.41 2.28 32.16
C LEU A 58 -0.57 3.43 31.16
N VAL A 59 0.55 4.08 30.85
CA VAL A 59 0.64 4.97 29.68
C VAL A 59 0.58 4.11 28.42
N PHE A 60 -0.39 4.37 27.53
CA PHE A 60 -0.49 3.64 26.26
C PHE A 60 0.28 4.36 25.15
N HIS A 61 1.56 4.02 25.00
CA HIS A 61 2.32 4.45 23.83
C HIS A 61 2.01 3.61 22.59
N ARG A 62 1.81 4.30 21.48
CA ARG A 62 1.56 3.68 20.17
C ARG A 62 2.54 4.17 19.13
N ASP A 63 2.97 3.25 18.28
CA ASP A 63 3.77 3.59 17.11
C ASP A 63 2.89 4.11 15.98
N THR A 64 3.43 5.06 15.23
CA THR A 64 2.83 5.49 13.96
C THR A 64 2.94 4.38 12.92
N LEU A 65 1.90 4.23 12.11
CA LEU A 65 1.87 3.31 10.99
C LEU A 65 2.47 3.98 9.76
N ARG A 66 3.50 3.36 9.17
CA ARG A 66 4.17 3.89 7.97
C ARG A 66 4.04 2.91 6.83
N PHE A 67 3.56 3.42 5.70
CA PHE A 67 3.35 2.67 4.46
C PHE A 67 3.97 3.42 3.29
N ALA A 68 5.20 3.05 2.92
CA ALA A 68 5.90 3.70 1.81
C ALA A 68 5.35 3.26 0.44
N SER A 69 4.63 2.13 0.40
CA SER A 69 4.11 1.55 -0.85
C SER A 69 2.76 2.13 -1.29
N ILE A 70 1.93 2.66 -0.38
CA ILE A 70 0.58 3.16 -0.70
C ILE A 70 0.62 4.25 -1.76
N GLU A 71 1.44 5.28 -1.56
CA GLU A 71 1.52 6.40 -2.51
C GLU A 71 2.00 5.92 -3.87
N LYS A 72 3.03 5.06 -3.90
CA LYS A 72 3.55 4.48 -5.14
C LYS A 72 2.54 3.60 -5.88
N LEU A 73 1.64 2.94 -5.16
CA LEU A 73 0.56 2.14 -5.74
C LEU A 73 -0.57 3.00 -6.31
N ILE A 74 -0.91 4.10 -5.64
CA ILE A 74 -1.97 5.03 -6.07
C ILE A 74 -1.50 5.91 -7.23
N GLU A 75 -0.29 6.46 -7.14
CA GLU A 75 0.27 7.41 -8.11
C GLU A 75 0.96 6.71 -9.29
N GLY A 76 1.41 5.47 -9.09
CA GLY A 76 2.12 4.73 -10.12
C GLY A 76 1.19 4.24 -11.24
N ASN A 77 1.74 4.11 -12.45
CA ASN A 77 1.14 3.34 -13.56
C ASN A 77 1.05 1.82 -13.27
N CYS A 78 1.01 1.43 -11.99
CA CYS A 78 1.02 0.05 -11.52
C CYS A 78 -0.39 -0.51 -11.35
N LEU A 79 -1.37 0.34 -10.99
CA LEU A 79 -2.77 -0.03 -10.90
C LEU A 79 -3.57 0.71 -11.98
N SER A 80 -4.48 0.01 -12.64
CA SER A 80 -5.33 0.60 -13.68
C SER A 80 -6.74 0.80 -13.13
N TYR A 81 -7.21 2.06 -13.08
CA TYR A 81 -8.57 2.38 -12.61
C TYR A 81 -9.68 1.55 -13.27
N LYS A 82 -9.57 1.27 -14.57
CA LYS A 82 -10.54 0.45 -15.32
C LYS A 82 -10.69 -0.98 -14.79
N ARG A 83 -9.63 -1.55 -14.21
CA ARG A 83 -9.61 -2.95 -13.72
C ARG A 83 -9.64 -3.03 -12.20
N GLU A 84 -9.04 -2.05 -11.53
CA GLU A 84 -8.70 -2.08 -10.11
C GLU A 84 -9.27 -0.87 -9.35
N GLY A 85 -10.27 -0.17 -9.91
CA GLY A 85 -10.83 1.05 -9.33
C GLY A 85 -11.27 0.90 -7.88
N LYS A 86 -11.85 -0.25 -7.51
CA LYS A 86 -12.23 -0.55 -6.11
C LYS A 86 -11.01 -0.69 -5.19
N LEU A 87 -9.94 -1.32 -5.65
CA LEU A 87 -8.69 -1.42 -4.88
C LEU A 87 -8.07 -0.03 -4.68
N ILE A 88 -8.04 0.79 -5.72
CA ILE A 88 -7.55 2.18 -5.64
C ILE A 88 -8.38 2.99 -4.63
N GLN A 89 -9.70 2.86 -4.67
CA GLN A 89 -10.59 3.53 -3.72
C GLN A 89 -10.31 3.11 -2.27
N GLU A 90 -10.18 1.80 -2.00
CA GLU A 90 -9.87 1.32 -0.65
C GLU A 90 -8.46 1.75 -0.21
N LEU A 91 -7.47 1.80 -1.11
CA LEU A 91 -6.13 2.32 -0.82
C LEU A 91 -6.16 3.81 -0.43
N LEU A 92 -6.99 4.62 -1.10
CA LEU A 92 -7.20 6.02 -0.73
C LEU A 92 -7.84 6.15 0.65
N PHE A 93 -8.89 5.37 0.93
CA PHE A 93 -9.51 5.35 2.25
C PHE A 93 -8.55 4.88 3.33
N PHE A 94 -7.72 3.88 3.04
CA PHE A 94 -6.69 3.40 3.93
C PHE A 94 -5.64 4.47 4.23
N ARG A 95 -5.19 5.21 3.21
CA ARG A 95 -4.26 6.34 3.38
C ARG A 95 -4.81 7.38 4.35
N ILE A 96 -6.08 7.75 4.17
CA ILE A 96 -6.76 8.75 5.03
C ILE A 96 -6.90 8.22 6.46
N ALA A 97 -7.32 6.95 6.63
CA ALA A 97 -7.48 6.35 7.95
C ALA A 97 -6.15 6.24 8.70
N VAL A 98 -5.07 5.85 8.02
CA VAL A 98 -3.71 5.80 8.59
C VAL A 98 -3.22 7.19 8.97
N ALA A 99 -3.46 8.22 8.15
CA ALA A 99 -3.08 9.59 8.48
C ALA A 99 -3.78 10.07 9.77
N ARG A 100 -5.10 9.89 9.87
CA ARG A 100 -5.87 10.24 11.08
C ARG A 100 -5.40 9.49 12.31
N TYR A 101 -5.14 8.19 12.18
CA TYR A 101 -4.58 7.38 13.26
C TYR A 101 -3.22 7.94 13.73
N ASN A 102 -2.32 8.24 12.79
CA ASN A 102 -0.98 8.74 13.10
C ASN A 102 -1.00 10.12 13.75
N ASP A 103 -1.83 11.03 13.26
CA ASP A 103 -1.98 12.37 13.84
C ASP A 103 -2.46 12.26 15.28
N PHE A 104 -3.50 11.45 15.52
CA PHE A 104 -4.05 11.28 16.86
C PHE A 104 -3.08 10.56 17.81
N VAL A 105 -2.38 9.52 17.34
CA VAL A 105 -1.32 8.85 18.11
C VAL A 105 -0.18 9.80 18.47
N SER A 106 0.22 10.68 17.55
CA SER A 106 1.31 11.63 17.80
C SER A 106 0.91 12.65 18.86
N VAL A 107 -0.31 13.21 18.75
CA VAL A 107 -0.85 14.14 19.75
C VAL A 107 -1.05 13.46 21.10
N SER A 108 -1.63 12.25 21.13
CA SER A 108 -1.88 11.55 22.40
C SER A 108 -0.59 11.12 23.10
N ASN A 109 0.42 10.65 22.36
CA ASN A 109 1.74 10.34 22.93
C ASN A 109 2.41 11.61 23.50
N TYR A 110 2.30 12.74 22.79
CA TYR A 110 2.85 14.01 23.26
C TYR A 110 2.14 14.50 24.53
N THR A 111 0.80 14.50 24.54
CA THR A 111 0.01 14.93 25.70
C THR A 111 0.28 14.07 26.93
N GLN A 112 0.38 12.74 26.76
CA GLN A 112 0.72 11.82 27.86
C GLN A 112 2.14 12.06 28.41
N ASN A 113 3.08 12.53 27.58
CA ASN A 113 4.45 12.82 28.02
C ASN A 113 4.59 14.18 28.72
N CYS A 114 3.75 15.15 28.37
CA CYS A 114 3.95 16.56 28.74
C CYS A 114 2.95 17.07 29.81
N GLY A 115 1.95 16.29 30.19
CA GLY A 115 0.92 16.74 31.12
C GLY A 115 0.25 15.64 31.94
N SER A 116 -0.37 16.03 33.05
CA SER A 116 -1.27 15.17 33.81
C SER A 116 -2.64 15.15 33.13
N MET A 117 -3.14 13.96 32.80
CA MET A 117 -4.49 13.74 32.28
C MET A 117 -5.40 13.16 33.36
N SER A 118 -6.68 13.55 33.38
CA SER A 118 -7.65 12.86 34.23
C SER A 118 -7.91 11.44 33.71
N ASN A 119 -8.42 10.56 34.56
CA ASN A 119 -8.70 9.18 34.19
C ASN A 119 -9.82 9.09 33.16
N GLU A 120 -10.82 10.00 33.19
CA GLU A 120 -11.83 10.06 32.13
C GLU A 120 -11.21 10.45 30.78
N ALA A 121 -10.36 11.48 30.76
CA ALA A 121 -9.68 11.91 29.54
C ALA A 121 -8.76 10.80 29.00
N HIS A 122 -8.05 10.08 29.88
CA HIS A 122 -7.22 8.93 29.52
C HIS A 122 -8.02 7.81 28.84
N ARG A 123 -9.17 7.47 29.41
CA ARG A 123 -10.08 6.48 28.81
C ARG A 123 -10.66 6.96 27.48
N GLU A 124 -11.04 8.22 27.36
CA GLU A 124 -11.60 8.78 26.12
C GLU A 124 -10.56 8.73 24.98
N VAL A 125 -9.33 9.19 25.24
CA VAL A 125 -8.23 9.11 24.27
C VAL A 125 -7.96 7.66 23.86
N PHE A 126 -7.96 6.72 24.81
CA PHE A 126 -7.78 5.31 24.52
C PHE A 126 -8.87 4.77 23.58
N ASN A 127 -10.14 5.08 23.87
CA ASN A 127 -11.27 4.62 23.06
C ASN A 127 -11.20 5.17 21.63
N ILE A 128 -10.84 6.45 21.47
CA ILE A 128 -10.70 7.06 20.14
C ILE A 128 -9.58 6.38 19.33
N ILE A 129 -8.44 6.05 19.95
CA ILE A 129 -7.37 5.30 19.26
C ILE A 129 -7.85 3.90 18.89
N ALA A 130 -8.60 3.24 19.77
CA ALA A 130 -9.17 1.92 19.50
C ALA A 130 -10.12 1.97 18.28
N ASP A 131 -10.97 2.99 18.19
CA ASP A 131 -11.89 3.20 17.06
C ASP A 131 -11.14 3.42 15.75
N TYR A 132 -10.11 4.29 15.75
CA TYR A 132 -9.27 4.48 14.56
C TYR A 132 -8.53 3.19 14.18
N HIS A 133 -8.04 2.44 15.15
CA HIS A 133 -7.38 1.16 14.90
C HIS A 133 -8.34 0.14 14.28
N LEU A 134 -9.59 0.08 14.77
CA LEU A 134 -10.64 -0.76 14.20
C LEU A 134 -10.93 -0.37 12.76
N LEU A 135 -11.08 0.92 12.47
CA LEU A 135 -11.28 1.41 11.10
C LEU A 135 -10.14 1.01 10.17
N VAL A 136 -8.88 1.19 10.59
CA VAL A 136 -7.70 0.75 9.83
C VAL A 136 -7.74 -0.76 9.59
N ARG A 137 -8.15 -1.55 10.58
CA ARG A 137 -8.27 -3.01 10.47
C ARG A 137 -9.35 -3.44 9.48
N GLU A 138 -10.51 -2.79 9.51
CA GLU A 138 -11.60 -3.08 8.58
C GLU A 138 -11.23 -2.78 7.14
N ILE A 139 -10.60 -1.63 6.90
CA ILE A 139 -10.11 -1.27 5.56
C ILE A 139 -9.02 -2.27 5.12
N LYS A 140 -8.08 -2.63 6.01
CA LYS A 140 -7.08 -3.69 5.75
C LYS A 140 -7.74 -4.99 5.31
N ALA A 141 -8.82 -5.42 5.98
CA ALA A 141 -9.52 -6.64 5.62
C ALA A 141 -10.12 -6.55 4.20
N ARG A 142 -10.77 -5.43 3.86
CA ARG A 142 -11.33 -5.20 2.51
C ARG A 142 -10.23 -5.16 1.44
N ILE A 143 -9.13 -4.48 1.70
CA ILE A 143 -7.97 -4.46 0.80
C ILE A 143 -7.40 -5.85 0.59
N THR A 144 -7.25 -6.63 1.66
CA THR A 144 -6.68 -7.98 1.59
C THR A 144 -7.49 -8.88 0.65
N LEU A 145 -8.81 -8.74 0.63
CA LEU A 145 -9.71 -9.46 -0.30
C LEU A 145 -9.57 -9.01 -1.76
N LEU A 146 -9.12 -7.77 -2.00
CA LEU A 146 -8.96 -7.18 -3.33
C LEU A 146 -7.55 -7.35 -3.90
N LEU A 147 -6.55 -7.65 -3.05
CA LEU A 147 -5.20 -7.89 -3.49
C LEU A 147 -5.12 -9.23 -4.24
N PRO A 148 -4.37 -9.31 -5.36
CA PRO A 148 -4.20 -10.56 -6.08
C PRO A 148 -3.53 -11.61 -5.17
N ASN A 149 -4.11 -12.82 -5.09
CA ASN A 149 -3.61 -13.90 -4.23
C ASN A 149 -2.23 -14.40 -4.67
N GLU A 150 -1.96 -14.36 -5.97
CA GLU A 150 -0.69 -14.80 -6.56
C GLU A 150 0.15 -13.60 -6.98
N ILE A 151 1.41 -13.58 -6.53
CA ILE A 151 2.46 -13.04 -7.38
C ILE A 151 2.64 -14.16 -8.40
N PRO A 152 2.22 -14.00 -9.67
CA PRO A 152 2.46 -15.05 -10.65
C PRO A 152 3.96 -15.30 -10.66
N GLU A 153 4.37 -16.50 -10.25
CA GLU A 153 5.75 -16.94 -10.38
C GLU A 153 6.11 -16.69 -11.84
N VAL A 154 7.12 -15.83 -12.02
CA VAL A 154 7.73 -15.66 -13.34
C VAL A 154 8.22 -17.05 -13.68
N GLY A 155 7.57 -17.69 -14.64
CA GLY A 155 7.81 -19.09 -15.00
C GLY A 155 9.30 -19.38 -15.04
N GLY A 156 9.68 -20.48 -14.39
CA GLY A 156 10.99 -21.07 -14.59
C GLY A 156 11.21 -21.26 -16.09
N LEU A 157 12.17 -20.51 -16.61
CA LEU A 157 12.90 -20.83 -17.82
C LEU A 157 14.23 -21.44 -17.38
#